data_AF-S4PLQ1-F1
#
_entry.id   AF-S4PLQ1-F1
#
_cell.length_a   1.000
_cell.length_b   1.000
_cell.length_c   1.000
_cell.angle_alpha   90.00
_cell.angle_beta   90.00
_cell.angle_gamma   90.00
#
_symmetry.space_group_name_H-M   'P 1'
#
loop_
_entity.id
_entity.type
_entity.pdbx_description
1 polymer ?
#
loop_
_entity_poly.entity_id
_entity_poly.type
_entity_poly.pdbx_seq_one_letter_code
_entity_poly.pdbx_strand_id
1 'polypeptide(L)' 'QEVSCYIDYNVSMTAQNMWRVEIVNRESEDATWDSIRSLVRLVHLDSGSALRFSGRQLPSWGFNQHEVVADKAVTH' A
#
# COMPACT_ATOMS: atom_id res chain seq x y z
N GLN A 1 -5.39 -6.68 6.59
CA GLN A 1 -6.46 -6.68 5.57
C GLN A 1 -5.85 -7.11 4.25
N GLU A 2 -6.54 -7.97 3.49
CA GLU A 2 -6.09 -8.37 2.13
C GLU A 2 -6.02 -7.14 1.22
N VAL A 3 -5.07 -7.15 0.28
CA VAL A 3 -4.95 -6.15 -0.79
C VAL A 3 -4.94 -6.89 -2.12
N SER A 4 -5.75 -6.42 -3.07
CA SER A 4 -5.88 -6.99 -4.40
C SER A 4 -5.92 -5.91 -5.48
N CYS A 5 -5.75 -6.32 -6.73
CA CYS A 5 -5.93 -5.44 -7.89
C CYS A 5 -7.36 -5.54 -8.39
N TYR A 6 -7.97 -4.39 -8.67
CA TYR A 6 -9.32 -4.30 -9.20
C TYR A 6 -9.32 -3.56 -10.54
N ILE A 7 -10.05 -4.10 -11.52
CA ILE A 7 -10.33 -3.47 -12.80
C ILE A 7 -11.83 -3.23 -12.86
N ASP A 8 -12.22 -2.00 -13.18
CA ASP A 8 -13.62 -1.66 -13.35
C ASP A 8 -14.13 -2.12 -14.73
N TYR A 9 -15.13 -2.99 -14.72
CA TYR A 9 -15.85 -3.46 -15.91
C TYR A 9 -17.23 -2.81 -16.04
N ASN A 10 -17.37 -1.56 -15.58
CA ASN A 10 -18.64 -0.83 -15.55
C ASN A 10 -19.65 -1.49 -14.59
N VAL A 11 -19.15 -2.01 -13.47
CA VAL A 11 -19.95 -2.65 -12.41
C VAL A 11 -20.36 -1.56 -11.41
N SER A 12 -21.59 -1.60 -10.90
CA SER A 12 -22.17 -0.56 -10.05
C SER A 12 -21.58 -0.44 -8.63
N MET A 13 -20.43 -1.06 -8.34
CA MET A 13 -19.76 -0.92 -7.04
C MET A 13 -18.73 0.21 -7.07
N THR A 14 -18.76 1.05 -6.04
CA THR A 14 -17.74 2.08 -5.82
C THR A 14 -16.39 1.42 -5.54
N ALA A 15 -15.37 1.77 -6.33
CA ALA A 15 -14.02 1.29 -6.11
C ALA A 15 -13.43 1.86 -4.81
N GLN A 16 -12.63 1.04 -4.12
CA GLN A 16 -11.88 1.40 -2.91
C GLN A 16 -10.39 1.32 -3.23
N ASN A 17 -9.96 2.14 -4.20
CA ASN A 17 -8.64 2.07 -4.82
C ASN A 17 -7.80 3.34 -4.62
N MET A 18 -8.25 4.26 -3.76
CA MET A 18 -7.53 5.51 -3.50
C MET A 18 -6.56 5.38 -2.32
N TRP A 19 -5.30 5.76 -2.57
CA TRP A 19 -4.21 5.73 -1.59
C TRP A 19 -3.56 7.09 -1.50
N ARG A 20 -3.45 7.63 -0.27
CA ARG A 20 -2.65 8.82 0.02
C ARG A 20 -1.18 8.43 0.08
N VAL A 21 -0.34 9.26 -0.55
CA VAL A 21 1.12 9.18 -0.46
C VAL A 21 1.59 10.02 0.72
N GLU A 22 2.35 9.40 1.63
CA GLU A 22 3.04 10.08 2.72
C GLU A 22 4.55 9.92 2.55
N ILE A 23 5.26 11.03 2.34
CA ILE A 23 6.73 11.03 2.36
C ILE A 23 7.16 11.10 3.84
N VAL A 24 7.75 10.01 4.32
CA VAL A 24 8.07 9.80 5.72
C VAL A 24 9.32 10.59 6.13
N ASN A 25 10.32 10.67 5.25
CA ASN A 25 11.56 11.41 5.46
C ASN A 25 11.49 12.88 4.99
N ARG A 26 10.29 13.44 4.83
CA ARG A 26 10.11 14.81 4.30
C ARG A 26 10.73 15.91 5.16
N GLU A 27 10.90 15.66 6.47
CA GLU A 27 11.47 16.64 7.41
C GLU A 27 12.99 16.69 7.33
N SER A 28 13.62 15.56 7.04
CA SER A 28 15.08 15.46 6.86
C SER A 28 15.52 15.71 5.41
N GLU A 29 14.60 15.57 4.44
CA GLU A 29 14.85 15.73 3.01
C GLU A 29 13.85 16.71 2.37
N ASP A 30 13.35 16.41 1.17
CA ASP A 30 12.36 17.21 0.44
C ASP A 30 10.94 16.63 0.63
N ALA A 31 9.94 17.50 0.51
CA ALA A 31 8.53 17.12 0.45
C ALA A 31 8.07 16.72 -0.97
N THR A 32 8.98 16.74 -1.95
CA THR A 32 8.77 16.23 -3.31
C THR A 32 9.11 14.74 -3.37
N TRP A 33 8.33 13.95 -4.10
CA TRP A 33 8.63 12.54 -4.31
C TRP A 33 9.70 12.39 -5.39
N ASP A 34 10.91 12.03 -4.97
CA ASP A 34 12.02 11.65 -5.82
C ASP A 34 12.26 10.14 -5.78
N SER A 35 12.60 9.56 -6.93
CA SER A 35 12.97 8.15 -7.02
C SER A 35 14.21 7.86 -6.16
N ILE A 36 14.23 6.68 -5.53
CA ILE A 36 15.34 6.15 -4.71
C ILE A 36 15.54 6.89 -3.37
N ARG A 37 15.30 8.21 -3.30
CA ARG A 37 15.53 9.05 -2.12
C ARG A 37 14.35 9.08 -1.16
N SER A 38 13.14 9.25 -1.67
CA SER A 38 11.97 9.39 -0.81
C SER A 38 11.56 8.05 -0.19
N LEU A 39 11.42 8.04 1.13
CA LEU A 39 10.75 6.96 1.86
C LEU A 39 9.24 7.24 1.85
N VAL A 40 8.48 6.42 1.13
CA VAL A 40 7.05 6.62 0.93
C VAL A 40 6.23 5.57 1.67
N ARG A 41 5.15 6.01 2.31
CA ARG A 41 4.07 5.17 2.82
C ARG A 41 2.79 5.42 2.03
N LEU A 42 2.12 4.35 1.61
CA LEU A 42 0.81 4.40 0.98
C LEU A 42 -0.28 4.11 2.01
N VAL A 43 -1.20 5.05 2.22
CA VAL A 43 -2.28 4.94 3.21
C VAL A 43 -3.63 4.92 2.49
N HIS A 44 -4.42 3.87 2.71
CA HIS A 44 -5.74 3.73 2.11
C HIS A 44 -6.67 4.82 2.66
N LEU A 45 -7.34 5.57 1.78
CA LEU A 45 -8.11 6.75 2.20
C LEU A 45 -9.26 6.40 3.15
N ASP A 46 -10.04 5.37 2.83
CA ASP A 46 -11.28 5.09 3.57
C ASP A 46 -11.05 4.32 4.87
N SER A 47 -10.00 3.49 4.93
CA SER A 47 -9.72 2.64 6.10
C SER A 47 -8.61 3.17 7.01
N GLY A 48 -7.78 4.09 6.51
CA GLY A 48 -6.60 4.61 7.19
C GLY A 48 -5.45 3.59 7.35
N SER A 49 -5.60 2.39 6.78
CA SER A 49 -4.58 1.34 6.85
C SER A 49 -3.42 1.63 5.89
N ALA A 50 -2.19 1.33 6.29
CA ALA A 50 -1.00 1.47 5.46
C ALA A 50 -0.66 0.17 4.73
N LEU A 51 -0.19 0.27 3.48
CA LEU A 51 0.31 -0.86 2.71
C LEU A 51 1.61 -1.40 3.33
N ARG A 52 1.73 -2.73 3.46
CA ARG A 52 2.84 -3.37 4.15
C ARG A 52 3.20 -4.71 3.50
N PHE A 53 4.50 -4.98 3.44
CA PHE A 53 5.03 -6.33 3.21
C PHE A 53 4.92 -7.15 4.50
N SER A 54 4.24 -8.30 4.47
CA SER A 54 3.91 -9.02 5.70
C SER A 54 5.09 -9.82 6.29
N GLY A 55 6.11 -10.12 5.49
CA GLY A 55 7.17 -11.08 5.82
C GLY A 55 6.85 -12.52 5.42
N ARG A 56 5.60 -12.83 5.08
CA ARG A 56 5.15 -14.18 4.71
C ARG A 56 5.27 -14.41 3.20
N GLN A 57 5.26 -15.68 2.82
CA GLN A 57 5.13 -16.11 1.43
C GLN A 57 3.73 -16.68 1.21
N LEU A 58 3.17 -16.37 0.04
CA LEU A 58 1.94 -17.00 -0.44
C LEU A 58 2.22 -18.48 -0.74
N PRO A 59 1.19 -19.34 -0.75
CA PRO A 59 1.35 -20.72 -1.20
C PRO A 59 1.70 -20.81 -2.71
N SER A 60 1.84 -22.04 -3.22
CA SER A 60 2.24 -22.31 -4.60
C SER A 60 1.37 -21.64 -5.67
N TRP A 61 0.08 -21.43 -5.42
CA TRP A 61 -0.80 -20.70 -6.34
C TRP A 61 -0.41 -19.22 -6.50
N GLY A 62 0.23 -18.64 -5.48
CA GLY A 62 0.82 -17.31 -5.52
C GLY A 62 2.29 -17.33 -5.93
N PHE A 63 2.73 -18.43 -6.55
CA PHE A 63 4.12 -18.64 -6.99
C PHE A 63 5.16 -18.48 -5.86
N ASN A 64 4.77 -18.74 -4.61
CA ASN A 64 5.61 -18.52 -3.42
C ASN A 64 6.12 -17.07 -3.26
N GLN A 65 5.41 -16.10 -3.84
CA GLN A 65 5.76 -14.68 -3.74
C GLN A 65 5.48 -14.10 -2.37
N HIS A 66 6.04 -12.93 -2.10
CA HIS A 66 5.88 -12.17 -0.86
C HIS A 66 4.45 -11.63 -0.70
N GLU A 67 3.85 -11.86 0.47
CA GLU A 67 2.50 -11.38 0.78
C GLU A 67 2.49 -9.86 1.06
N VAL A 68 1.52 -9.18 0.44
CA VAL A 68 1.24 -7.75 0.63
C VAL A 68 -0.10 -7.58 1.33
N VAL A 69 -0.14 -6.77 2.38
CA VAL A 69 -1.34 -6.53 3.21
C VAL A 69 -1.52 -5.04 3.50
N ALA A 70 -2.69 -4.65 3.98
CA ALA A 70 -2.92 -3.36 4.60
C ALA A 70 -3.15 -3.51 6.11
N ASP A 71 -2.50 -2.68 6.92
CA ASP A 71 -2.51 -2.76 8.38
C ASP A 71 -2.71 -1.38 9.04
N LYS A 72 -3.38 -1.34 10.19
CA LYS A 72 -3.55 -0.11 11.00
C LYS A 72 -2.36 0.15 11.91
N ALA A 73 -1.50 -0.85 12.14
CA ALA A 73 -0.23 -0.64 12.84
C ALA A 73 0.76 0.07 11.90
N VAL A 74 0.82 1.41 12.00
CA VAL A 74 1.66 2.27 11.13
C VAL A 74 3.12 2.40 11.63
N THR A 75 3.42 1.90 12.83
CA THR A 75 4.76 1.97 13.45
C THR A 75 5.69 0.88 12.93
N HIS A 76 6.84 1.31 12.43
CA HIS A 76 8.08 0.53 12.32
C HIS A 76 9.16 1.30 13.08
#